data_AF-A0A955I3L4-F1
#
_entry.id   AF-A0A955I3L4-F1
#
_cell.length_a   1.000
_cell.length_b   1.000
_cell.length_c   1.000
_cell.angle_alpha   90.00
_cell.angle_beta   90.00
_cell.angle_gamma   90.00
#
_symmetry.space_group_name_H-M   'P 1'
#
loop_
_entity.id
_entity.type
_entity.pdbx_description
1 polymer ?
#
loop_
_entity_poly.entity_id
_entity_poly.type
_entity_poly.pdbx_seq_one_letter_code
_entity_poly.pdbx_strand_id
1 'polypeptide(L)' 'MAAAYGVLANGGIYMQPYLVDSITLPNGQVQKTEPVEMRRVVKSETTKLVTDMMVEGATI' A
#
# COMPACT_ATOMS: atom_id res chain seq x y z
N MET A 1 1.61 -9.77 6.82
CA MET A 1 0.47 -9.07 7.45
C MET A 1 0.35 -7.60 7.03
N ALA A 2 1.39 -6.77 7.19
CA ALA A 2 1.32 -5.33 6.85
C ALA A 2 0.80 -5.03 5.44
N ALA A 3 1.26 -5.77 4.43
CA ALA A 3 0.81 -5.58 3.06
C ALA A 3 -0.71 -5.84 2.87
N ALA A 4 -1.31 -6.73 3.65
CA ALA A 4 -2.75 -6.99 3.59
C ALA A 4 -3.57 -5.81 4.15
N TYR A 5 -3.10 -5.20 5.24
CA TYR A 5 -3.69 -3.95 5.75
C TYR A 5 -3.48 -2.79 4.78
N GLY A 6 -2.32 -2.73 4.12
CA GLY A 6 -2.05 -1.79 3.04
C GLY A 6 -3.05 -1.92 1.89
N VAL A 7 -3.43 -3.15 1.50
CA VAL A 7 -4.48 -3.37 0.48
C VAL A 7 -5.81 -2.75 0.89
N LEU A 8 -6.22 -2.92 2.15
CA LEU A 8 -7.47 -2.33 2.66
C LEU A 8 -7.40 -0.80 2.63
N ALA A 9 -6.29 -0.23 3.09
CA ALA A 9 -6.06 1.23 3.07
C ALA A 9 -6.00 1.79 1.63
N ASN A 10 -5.47 1.03 0.67
CA ASN A 10 -5.35 1.40 -0.74
C ASN A 10 -6.63 1.09 -1.55
N GLY A 11 -7.80 1.05 -0.90
CA GLY A 11 -9.09 0.83 -1.56
C GLY A 11 -9.18 -0.51 -2.31
N GLY A 12 -8.43 -1.52 -1.87
CA GLY A 12 -8.44 -2.88 -2.41
C GLY A 12 -7.35 -3.17 -3.45
N ILE A 13 -6.41 -2.24 -3.68
CA ILE A 13 -5.30 -2.41 -4.63
C ILE A 13 -4.03 -2.86 -3.89
N TYR A 14 -3.42 -3.93 -4.40
CA TYR A 14 -2.12 -4.39 -3.91
C TYR A 14 -0.99 -3.60 -4.58
N MET A 15 -0.26 -2.83 -3.77
CA MET A 15 0.99 -2.18 -4.16
C MET A 15 2.16 -3.15 -3.95
N GLN A 16 3.14 -3.16 -4.85
CA GLN A 16 4.37 -3.91 -4.63
C GLN A 16 5.17 -3.29 -3.47
N PRO A 17 5.44 -4.03 -2.37
CA PRO A 17 6.28 -3.51 -1.29
C PRO A 17 7.71 -3.34 -1.78
N TYR A 18 8.32 -2.20 -1.46
CA TYR A 18 9.73 -1.91 -1.72
C TYR A 18 10.38 -1.33 -0.47
N LEU A 19 11.69 -1.54 -0.32
CA LEU A 19 12.47 -1.07 0.83
C LEU A 19 13.42 0.07 0.47
N VAL A 20 13.91 0.10 -0.76
CA VAL A 20 14.89 1.08 -1.24
C VAL A 20 14.14 2.24 -1.88
N ASP A 21 14.21 3.43 -1.31
CA ASP A 21 13.61 4.64 -1.89
C ASP A 21 14.38 5.15 -3.11
N SER A 22 15.70 5.24 -2.99
CA SER A 22 16.55 5.68 -4.09
C SER A 22 17.97 5.13 -4.01
N ILE A 23 18.63 5.07 -5.16
CA ILE A 23 20.03 4.68 -5.33
C ILE A 23 20.77 5.84 -5.99
N THR A 24 21.80 6.36 -5.31
CA THR A 24 22.70 7.36 -5.89
C THR A 24 23.88 6.63 -6.55
N LEU A 25 24.03 6.82 -7.85
CA LEU A 25 25.10 6.25 -8.66
C LEU A 25 26.40 7.06 -8.51
N PRO A 26 27.58 6.48 -8.82
CA PRO A 26 28.87 7.18 -8.76
C PRO A 26 28.96 8.42 -9.67
N ASN A 27 28.12 8.51 -10.70
CA ASN A 27 28.02 9.64 -11.61
C ASN A 27 27.07 10.76 -11.12
N GLY A 28 26.55 10.64 -9.89
CA GLY A 28 25.61 11.60 -9.30
C GLY A 28 24.16 11.44 -9.74
N GLN A 29 23.83 10.47 -10.61
CA GLN A 29 22.44 10.20 -10.98
C GLN A 29 21.71 9.49 -9.83
N VAL A 30 20.47 9.92 -9.57
CA VAL A 30 19.59 9.31 -8.57
C VAL A 30 18.53 8.49 -9.28
N GLN A 31 18.54 7.17 -9.07
CA GLN A 31 17.45 6.29 -9.47
C GLN A 31 16.45 6.20 -8.33
N LYS A 32 15.21 6.63 -8.55
CA LYS A 32 14.12 6.51 -7.57
C LYS A 32 13.30 5.25 -7.83
N THR A 33 12.88 4.61 -6.76
CA THR A 33 11.96 3.48 -6.83
C THR A 33 10.53 4.02 -6.77
N GLU A 34 9.79 3.83 -7.85
CA GLU A 34 8.39 4.27 -7.92
C GLU A 34 7.45 3.15 -7.44
N PRO A 35 6.38 3.48 -6.71
CA PRO A 35 5.35 2.52 -6.34
C PRO A 35 4.71 1.86 -7.58
N VAL A 36 4.56 0.54 -7.54
CA VAL A 36 3.94 -0.23 -8.64
C VAL A 36 2.60 -0.80 -8.19
N GLU A 37 1.53 -0.44 -8.92
CA GLU A 37 0.22 -1.04 -8.75
C GLU A 37 0.18 -2.42 -9.41
N MET A 38 -0.04 -3.48 -8.62
CA MET A 38 -0.03 -4.84 -9.16
C MET A 38 -1.40 -5.28 -9.66
N ARG A 39 -2.41 -5.25 -8.76
CA ARG A 39 -3.79 -5.69 -9.06
C ARG A 39 -4.78 -5.29 -7.98
N ARG A 40 -6.06 -5.28 -8.33
CA ARG A 40 -7.18 -5.21 -7.38
C ARG A 40 -7.47 -6.59 -6.79
N VAL A 41 -7.34 -6.71 -5.47
CA VAL A 41 -7.61 -7.95 -4.72
C VAL A 41 -9.03 -7.92 -4.13
N VAL A 42 -9.53 -6.74 -3.78
CA VAL A 42 -10.85 -6.54 -3.17
C VAL A 42 -11.55 -5.34 -3.82
N LYS A 43 -12.88 -5.38 -3.86
CA LYS A 43 -13.70 -4.23 -4.32
C LYS A 43 -13.55 -3.04 -3.36
N SER A 44 -13.61 -1.83 -3.91
CA SER A 44 -13.46 -0.59 -3.13
C SER A 44 -14.56 -0.46 -2.07
N GLU A 45 -15.77 -0.92 -2.36
CA GLU A 45 -16.91 -0.86 -1.44
C GLU A 45 -16.69 -1.79 -0.24
N THR A 46 -16.14 -2.99 -0.49
CA THR A 46 -15.82 -3.95 0.57
C THR A 46 -14.69 -3.44 1.46
N THR A 47 -13.68 -2.77 0.90
CA THR A 47 -12.60 -2.21 1.73
C THR A 47 -13.11 -1.11 2.67
N LYS A 48 -14.06 -0.28 2.23
CA LYS A 48 -14.69 0.73 3.10
C LYS A 48 -15.40 0.09 4.28
N LEU A 49 -16.23 -0.92 4.03
CA LEU A 49 -16.93 -1.65 5.10
C LEU A 49 -15.94 -2.20 6.14
N VAL A 50 -14.84 -2.82 5.69
CA VAL A 50 -13.83 -3.36 6.61
C VAL A 50 -13.11 -2.26 7.38
N THR A 51 -12.78 -1.13 6.73
CA THR A 51 -12.19 0.02 7.40
C THR A 51 -13.11 0.60 8.47
N ASP A 52 -14.42 0.71 8.19
CA ASP A 52 -15.40 1.20 9.17
C ASP A 52 -15.45 0.28 10.40
N MET A 53 -15.48 -1.05 10.19
CA MET A 53 -15.40 -2.03 11.27
C MET A 53 -14.11 -1.91 12.09
N MET A 54 -12.98 -1.62 11.43
CA MET A 54 -11.69 -1.41 12.11
C MET A 54 -11.67 -0.14 12.96
N VAL A 55 -12.30 0.95 12.49
CA VAL A 55 -12.41 2.21 13.24
C VAL A 55 -13.28 2.01 14.48
N GLU A 56 -14.43 1.36 14.34
CA GLU A 56 -15.31 1.03 15.48
C GLU A 56 -14.55 0.18 16.52
N GLY A 57 -13.87 -0.86 16.07
CA GLY A 57 -13.08 -1.74 16.94
C GLY A 57 -11.82 -1.12 17.55
N ALA A 58 -11.35 0.04 17.06
CA ALA A 58 -10.22 0.77 17.64
C ALA A 58 -10.65 1.83 18.67
N THR A 59 -11.94 2.19 18.70
CA THR A 59 -12.48 3.26 19.55
C THR A 59 -12.98 2.73 20.91
N ILE A 60 -12.51 1.54 21.32
CA ILE A 60 -12.89 0.87 22.57
C ILE A 60 -11.96 1.27 23.72
#